data_AF-A0A812NKE6-F1
#
_entry.id   AF-A0A812NKE6-F1
#
_cell.length_a   1.000
_cell.length_b   1.000
_cell.length_c   1.000
_cell.angle_alpha   90.00
_cell.angle_beta   90.00
_cell.angle_gamma   90.00
#
_symmetry.space_group_name_H-M   'P 1'
#
loop_
_entity.id
_entity.type
_entity.pdbx_description
1 polymer ?
#
loop_
_entity_poly.entity_id
_entity_poly.type
_entity_poly.pdbx_seq_one_letter_code
_entity_poly.pdbx_strand_id
1 'polypeptide(L)'
;APRTNLPEIEKKKFLVPGSMLCGEFKYIVHKHIQQAANGTGLAADQVIYLFTTNGRSNTAVKTGALMSEIYDGYKSDDGFLYIAYSAENTLG
;
A
#
# COMPACT_ATOMS: atom_id res chain seq x y z
N ALA A 1 4.92 -15.74 -8.15
CA ALA A 1 3.58 -15.35 -8.63
C ALA A 1 3.73 -14.10 -9.50
N PRO A 2 3.03 -14.02 -10.64
CA PRO A 2 3.40 -13.12 -11.73
C PRO A 2 3.12 -11.67 -11.35
N ARG A 3 3.98 -10.78 -11.85
CA ARG A 3 3.88 -9.32 -11.75
C ARG A 3 2.43 -8.90 -12.01
N THR A 4 1.78 -8.34 -11.01
CA THR A 4 0.51 -7.65 -11.20
C THR A 4 0.74 -6.59 -12.28
N ASN A 5 -0.22 -6.40 -13.20
CA ASN A 5 -0.14 -5.42 -14.29
C ASN A 5 -0.19 -3.96 -13.79
N LEU A 6 0.23 -3.71 -12.56
CA LEU A 6 0.22 -2.40 -11.95
C LEU A 6 1.46 -1.61 -12.37
N PRO A 7 1.29 -0.33 -12.71
CA PRO A 7 2.43 0.53 -12.96
C PRO A 7 3.29 0.62 -11.70
N GLU A 8 4.59 0.67 -11.92
CA GLU A 8 5.55 0.91 -10.86
C GLU A 8 5.40 2.36 -10.40
N ILE A 9 5.07 2.58 -9.12
CA ILE A 9 4.92 3.93 -8.59
C ILE A 9 6.31 4.59 -8.53
N GLU A 10 6.47 5.77 -9.13
CA GLU A 10 7.73 6.52 -9.10
C GLU A 10 8.09 6.98 -7.68
N LYS A 11 7.08 7.36 -6.88
CA LYS A 11 7.23 7.74 -5.47
C LYS A 11 6.96 6.57 -4.54
N LYS A 12 8.03 5.94 -4.05
CA LYS A 12 7.96 4.76 -3.16
C LYS A 12 8.29 5.04 -1.70
N LYS A 13 8.77 6.26 -1.39
CA LYS A 13 9.14 6.67 -0.04
C LYS A 13 8.15 7.72 0.44
N PHE A 14 7.50 7.44 1.56
CA PHE A 14 6.50 8.30 2.18
C PHE A 14 6.93 8.64 3.60
N LEU A 15 6.74 9.90 3.99
CA LEU A 15 6.78 10.32 5.38
C LEU A 15 5.33 10.54 5.82
N VAL A 16 4.84 9.67 6.69
CA VAL A 16 3.42 9.62 7.08
C VAL A 16 3.29 10.00 8.55
N PRO A 17 2.37 10.90 8.92
CA PRO A 17 2.08 11.19 10.33
C PRO A 17 1.62 9.92 11.06
N GLY A 18 2.17 9.66 12.25
CA GLY A 18 1.78 8.49 13.06
C GLY A 18 0.29 8.46 13.42
N SER A 19 -0.33 9.64 13.54
CA SER A 19 -1.76 9.81 13.85
C SER A 19 -2.71 9.59 12.65
N MET A 20 -2.17 9.35 11.45
CA MET A 20 -2.98 9.07 10.26
C MET A 20 -3.55 7.66 10.35
N LEU A 21 -4.80 7.47 9.92
CA LEU A 21 -5.38 6.14 9.80
C LEU A 21 -4.80 5.43 8.57
N CYS A 22 -4.59 4.12 8.68
CA CYS A 22 -4.14 3.30 7.56
C CYS A 22 -5.08 3.38 6.35
N GLY A 23 -6.39 3.56 6.57
CA GLY A 23 -7.37 3.78 5.50
C GLY A 23 -7.12 5.07 4.71
N GLU A 24 -6.71 6.14 5.38
CA GLU A 24 -6.36 7.41 4.73
C GLU A 24 -5.07 7.25 3.92
N PHE A 25 -4.06 6.58 4.50
CA PHE A 25 -2.83 6.27 3.78
C PHE A 25 -3.09 5.40 2.55
N LYS A 26 -3.95 4.38 2.68
CA LYS A 26 -4.40 3.52 1.58
C LYS A 26 -5.01 4.33 0.44
N TYR A 27 -5.83 5.33 0.74
CA TYR A 27 -6.41 6.22 -0.26
C TYR A 27 -5.36 7.07 -0.97
N ILE A 28 -4.35 7.57 -0.25
CA ILE A 28 -3.25 8.35 -0.84
C ILE A 28 -2.43 7.48 -1.81
N VAL A 29 -2.12 6.23 -1.43
CA VAL A 29 -1.42 5.26 -2.28
C VAL A 29 -2.25 4.93 -3.53
N HIS A 30 -3.56 4.73 -3.37
CA HIS A 30 -4.48 4.47 -4.48
C HIS A 30 -4.46 5.59 -5.52
N LYS A 31 -4.55 6.85 -5.08
CA LYS A 31 -4.42 8.02 -5.97
C LYS A 31 -3.08 8.08 -6.68
N HIS A 32 -1.98 7.80 -5.99
CA HIS A 32 -0.65 7.79 -6.62
C HIS A 32 -0.53 6.74 -7.73
N ILE A 33 -1.08 5.54 -7.51
CA ILE A 33 -1.08 4.47 -8.52
C ILE A 33 -1.94 4.89 -9.73
N GLN A 34 -3.13 5.45 -9.50
CA GLN A 34 -3.99 5.95 -10.58
C GLN A 34 -3.33 7.06 -11.40
N GLN A 35 -2.62 7.98 -10.75
CA GLN A 35 -1.89 9.07 -11.42
C GLN A 35 -0.70 8.55 -12.23
N ALA A 36 0.08 7.61 -11.68
CA ALA A 36 1.20 6.99 -12.38
C ALA A 36 0.77 6.15 -13.60
N ALA A 37 -0.48 5.66 -13.59
CA ALA A 37 -1.05 4.92 -14.71
C ALA A 37 -1.39 5.78 -15.94
N ASN A 38 -1.08 7.09 -15.96
CA ASN A 38 -1.32 8.02 -17.07
C ASN A 38 -2.74 7.93 -17.67
N GLY A 39 -3.74 7.65 -16.84
CA GLY A 39 -5.14 7.54 -17.25
C GLY A 39 -5.51 6.24 -17.99
N THR A 40 -4.63 5.25 -18.12
CA THR A 40 -4.88 4.01 -18.90
C THR A 40 -4.92 2.72 -18.09
N GLY A 41 -4.57 2.70 -16.80
CA GLY A 41 -4.13 1.44 -16.17
C GLY A 41 -4.76 1.00 -14.85
N LEU A 42 -5.74 1.71 -14.30
CA LEU A 42 -6.52 1.18 -13.19
C LEU A 42 -8.00 1.47 -13.48
N ALA A 43 -8.78 0.42 -13.74
CA ALA A 43 -10.23 0.56 -13.77
C ALA A 43 -10.68 1.19 -12.44
N ALA A 44 -11.64 2.10 -12.46
CA ALA A 44 -12.16 2.75 -11.24
C ALA A 44 -12.59 1.72 -10.17
N ASP A 45 -12.83 0.47 -10.57
CA ASP A 45 -13.28 -0.66 -9.76
C ASP A 45 -12.16 -1.56 -9.21
N GLN A 46 -10.89 -1.26 -9.47
CA GLN A 46 -9.79 -2.03 -8.90
C GLN A 46 -9.54 -1.66 -7.44
N VAL A 47 -9.62 -2.68 -6.58
CA VAL A 47 -9.35 -2.57 -5.16
C VAL A 47 -7.87 -2.85 -4.92
N ILE A 48 -7.18 -1.88 -4.32
CA ILE A 48 -5.80 -2.05 -3.89
C ILE A 48 -5.81 -2.57 -2.45
N TYR A 49 -4.96 -3.55 -2.18
CA TYR A 49 -4.67 -4.05 -0.84
C TYR A 49 -3.24 -3.69 -0.46
N LEU A 50 -3.05 -3.36 0.82
CA LEU A 50 -1.74 -3.08 1.39
C LEU A 50 -1.35 -4.20 2.36
N PHE A 51 -0.08 -4.56 2.34
CA PHE A 51 0.50 -5.59 3.19
C PHE A 51 1.80 -5.08 3.78
N THR A 52 2.02 -5.23 5.09
CA THR A 52 3.35 -5.05 5.67
C THR A 52 4.20 -6.27 5.35
N THR A 53 5.48 -6.05 5.07
CA THR A 53 6.45 -7.13 4.86
C THR A 53 7.60 -7.01 5.85
N ASN A 54 7.85 -8.09 6.61
CA ASN A 54 8.96 -8.20 7.56
C ASN A 54 9.85 -9.41 7.23
N GLY A 55 10.24 -9.52 5.96
CA GLY A 55 11.17 -10.56 5.48
C GLY A 55 10.53 -11.91 5.18
N ARG A 56 9.60 -12.42 6.00
CA ARG A 56 8.96 -13.74 5.77
C ARG A 56 7.43 -13.77 5.82
N SER A 57 6.77 -12.74 6.35
CA SER A 57 5.32 -12.71 6.42
C SER A 57 4.77 -11.45 5.77
N ASN A 58 3.75 -11.62 4.93
CA ASN A 58 2.94 -10.52 4.42
C ASN A 58 1.67 -10.45 5.26
N THR A 59 1.52 -9.38 6.05
CA THR A 59 0.34 -9.19 6.89
C THR A 59 -0.53 -8.07 6.31
N ALA A 60 -1.81 -8.36 6.07
CA ALA A 60 -2.75 -7.34 5.64
C ALA A 60 -2.96 -6.30 6.75
N VAL A 61 -2.84 -5.02 6.40
CA VAL A 61 -3.02 -3.92 7.38
C VAL A 61 -4.50 -3.66 7.63
N LYS A 62 -4.84 -3.41 8.90
CA LYS A 62 -6.20 -3.03 9.29
C LYS A 62 -6.42 -1.55 8.95
N THR A 63 -7.46 -1.25 8.17
CA THR A 63 -7.77 0.12 7.73
C THR A 63 -8.05 1.09 8.88
N GLY A 64 -8.58 0.60 10.00
CA GLY A 64 -8.87 1.40 11.19
C GLY A 64 -7.70 1.59 12.16
N ALA A 65 -6.54 0.98 11.91
CA ALA A 65 -5.36 1.16 12.76
C ALA A 65 -4.62 2.45 12.41
N LEU A 66 -3.93 3.03 13.39
CA LEU A 66 -3.03 4.16 13.19
C LEU A 66 -1.74 3.70 12.51
N MET A 67 -1.15 4.59 11.70
CA MET A 67 0.14 4.33 11.07
C MET A 67 1.27 4.12 12.09
N SER A 68 1.19 4.76 13.26
CA SER A 68 2.13 4.51 14.36
C SER A 68 2.02 3.08 14.91
N GLU A 69 0.80 2.55 15.08
CA GLU A 69 0.58 1.19 15.58
C GLU A 69 1.13 0.14 14.58
N ILE A 70 0.91 0.39 13.29
CA ILE A 70 1.46 -0.47 12.22
C ILE A 70 2.99 -0.37 12.19
N TYR A 71 3.55 0.83 12.32
CA TYR A 71 4.99 1.02 12.36
C TYR A 71 5.62 0.27 13.54
N ASP A 72 5.09 0.42 14.75
CA ASP A 72 5.65 -0.22 15.94
C ASP A 72 5.57 -1.75 15.89
N GLY A 73 4.53 -2.31 15.24
CA GLY A 73 4.36 -3.75 15.09
C GLY A 73 5.14 -4.40 13.94
N TYR A 74 5.48 -3.64 12.89
CA TYR A 74 5.98 -4.21 11.63
C TYR A 74 7.20 -3.50 11.02
N LYS A 75 7.78 -2.49 11.68
CA LYS A 75 9.03 -1.87 11.22
C LYS A 75 10.15 -2.90 11.09
N SER A 76 11.04 -2.65 10.14
CA SER A 76 12.30 -3.39 10.00
C SER A 76 13.40 -2.77 10.85
N ASP A 77 14.51 -3.50 10.98
CA ASP A 77 15.66 -3.11 11.81
C ASP A 77 16.40 -1.88 11.26
N ASP A 78 16.19 -1.55 9.98
CA ASP A 78 16.70 -0.34 9.34
C ASP A 78 15.88 0.93 9.65
N GLY A 79 14.81 0.79 10.44
CA GLY A 79 13.92 1.88 10.84
C GLY A 79 12.83 2.21 9.84
N PHE A 80 12.69 1.48 8.73
CA PHE A 80 11.61 1.66 7.76
C PHE A 80 10.47 0.65 7.94
N LEU A 81 9.26 1.10 7.60
CA LEU A 81 8.10 0.23 7.43
C LEU A 81 7.95 -0.10 5.94
N TYR A 82 8.11 -1.37 5.60
CA TYR A 82 7.97 -1.84 4.23
C TYR A 82 6.53 -2.27 3.97
N ILE A 83 5.93 -1.68 2.92
CA ILE A 83 4.57 -1.96 2.50
C ILE A 83 4.58 -2.43 1.05
N ALA A 84 4.02 -3.60 0.81
CA ALA A 84 3.70 -4.11 -0.52
C ALA A 84 2.24 -3.81 -0.84
N TYR A 85 1.93 -3.61 -2.13
CA TYR A 85 0.58 -3.45 -2.61
C TYR A 85 0.24 -4.50 -3.67
N SER A 86 -1.02 -4.90 -3.73
CA SER A 86 -1.59 -5.75 -4.78
C SER A 86 -2.93 -5.17 -5.21
N ALA A 87 -3.28 -5.31 -6.49
CA ALA A 87 -4.63 -4.99 -6.95
C ALA A 87 -5.35 -6.30 -7.24
N GLU A 88 -6.60 -6.35 -6.86
CA GLU A 88 -7.52 -7.42 -7.23
C GLU A 88 -8.62 -6.81 -8.11
N ASN A 89 -8.89 -7.45 -9.24
CA ASN A 89 -10.10 -7.13 -10.01
C ASN A 89 -11.28 -7.69 -9.21
N THR A 90 -12.20 -6.82 -8.83
CA THR A 90 -13.44 -7.18 -8.15
C THR A 90 -14.45 -7.90 -9.05
N LEU A 91 -14.15 -7.96 -10.36
CA LEU A 91 -14.86 -8.75 -11.36
C LEU A 91 -13.92 -9.89 -11.78
N GLY A 92 -14.19 -11.09 -11.26
CA GLY A 92 -13.57 -12.33 -11.72
C GLY A 92 -14.05 -12.73 -13.11
#